data_AF-A0A3C1DGE2-F1
#
_entry.id   AF-A0A3C1DGE2-F1
#
_cell.length_a   1.000
_cell.length_b   1.000
_cell.length_c   1.000
_cell.angle_alpha   90.00
_cell.angle_beta   90.00
_cell.angle_gamma   90.00
#
_symmetry.space_group_name_H-M   'P 1'
#
loop_
_entity.id
_entity.type
_entity.pdbx_description
1 polymer ?
#
loop_
_entity_poly.entity_id
_entity_poly.type
_entity_poly.pdbx_seq_one_letter_code
_entity_poly.pdbx_strand_id
1 'polypeptide(L)'
;KTCEVYLAANPSHLEAVNPVLEGITRAKQDLLDRSYEFPILPVLMHGDAAFAGQGIVTETLNLSQLRGYRTGGTIHLIVNNQVGFTTAPDASRSTVYASDVARMVQAPIFHVNG
;
A
#
# COMPACT_ATOMS: atom_id res chain seq x y z
N LYS A 1 22.80 9.10 -11.29
CA LYS A 1 22.51 8.10 -10.24
C LYS A 1 21.51 7.12 -10.82
N THR A 2 21.73 5.83 -10.67
CA THR A 2 20.81 4.76 -11.08
C THR A 2 19.99 4.30 -9.87
N CYS A 3 18.77 3.83 -10.09
CA CYS A 3 17.88 3.29 -9.07
C CYS A 3 17.38 1.93 -9.56
N GLU A 4 17.54 0.89 -8.76
CA GLU A 4 17.06 -0.45 -9.11
C GLU A 4 15.57 -0.55 -8.84
N VAL A 5 14.85 -1.18 -9.78
CA VAL A 5 13.41 -1.40 -9.68
C VAL A 5 13.13 -2.90 -9.65
N TYR A 6 12.34 -3.32 -8.68
CA TYR A 6 11.90 -4.70 -8.51
C TYR A 6 10.38 -4.73 -8.39
N LEU A 7 9.74 -5.63 -9.13
CA LEU A 7 8.31 -5.88 -9.05
C LEU A 7 8.08 -7.28 -8.47
N ALA A 8 7.40 -7.34 -7.32
CA ALA A 8 7.05 -8.61 -6.68
C ALA A 8 5.96 -9.33 -7.49
N ALA A 9 6.04 -10.66 -7.57
CA ALA A 9 4.96 -11.46 -8.11
C ALA A 9 3.78 -11.50 -7.11
N ASN A 10 2.54 -11.54 -7.63
CA ASN A 10 1.32 -11.59 -6.83
C ASN A 10 0.30 -12.58 -7.40
N PRO A 11 -0.54 -13.20 -6.54
CA PRO A 11 -1.68 -13.97 -7.01
C PRO A 11 -2.81 -13.04 -7.48
N SER A 12 -3.86 -13.63 -8.07
CA SER A 12 -5.09 -12.90 -8.42
C SER A 12 -5.88 -12.40 -7.19
N HIS A 13 -5.57 -12.87 -5.98
CA HIS A 13 -6.18 -12.39 -4.74
C HIS A 13 -5.68 -10.96 -4.49
N LEU A 14 -6.52 -9.98 -4.82
CA LEU A 14 -6.18 -8.57 -4.73
C LEU A 14 -5.71 -8.21 -3.31
N GLU A 15 -4.75 -7.30 -3.22
CA GLU A 15 -4.14 -6.82 -1.97
C GLU A 15 -3.33 -7.86 -1.17
N ALA A 16 -3.41 -9.16 -1.50
CA ALA A 16 -2.70 -10.22 -0.78
C ALA A 16 -1.18 -10.04 -0.78
N VAL A 17 -0.63 -9.34 -1.78
CA VAL A 17 0.81 -9.06 -1.90
C VAL A 17 1.28 -7.90 -1.02
N ASN A 18 0.39 -7.07 -0.48
CA ASN A 18 0.77 -5.87 0.28
C ASN A 18 1.73 -6.17 1.44
N PRO A 19 1.41 -7.08 2.38
CA PRO A 19 2.34 -7.40 3.47
C PRO A 19 3.57 -8.18 2.98
N VAL A 20 3.46 -8.89 1.85
CA VAL A 20 4.61 -9.59 1.24
C VAL A 20 5.64 -8.58 0.76
N LEU A 21 5.22 -7.50 0.08
CA LEU A 21 6.12 -6.44 -0.37
C LEU A 21 6.75 -5.69 0.81
N GLU A 22 5.99 -5.40 1.87
CA GLU A 22 6.53 -4.80 3.10
C GLU A 22 7.60 -5.70 3.73
N GLY A 23 7.36 -7.02 3.80
CA GLY A 23 8.33 -7.99 4.29
C GLY A 23 9.60 -8.07 3.43
N ILE A 24 9.46 -8.10 2.09
CA ILE A 24 10.59 -8.08 1.16
C ILE A 24 11.41 -6.79 1.34
N THR A 25 10.73 -5.66 1.44
CA THR A 25 11.36 -4.35 1.66
C THR A 25 12.11 -4.33 2.98
N ARG A 26 11.47 -4.77 4.07
CA ARG A 26 12.08 -4.83 5.39
C ARG A 26 13.32 -5.72 5.41
N ALA A 27 13.24 -6.92 4.82
CA ALA A 27 14.39 -7.82 4.73
C ALA A 27 15.55 -7.19 3.94
N LYS A 28 15.27 -6.52 2.81
CA LYS A 28 16.30 -5.80 2.04
C LYS A 28 16.92 -4.65 2.83
N GLN A 29 16.13 -3.93 3.63
CA GLN A 29 16.64 -2.86 4.49
C GLN A 29 17.54 -3.41 5.61
N ASP A 30 17.12 -4.50 6.27
CA ASP A 30 17.91 -5.16 7.32
C ASP A 30 19.27 -5.65 6.79
N LEU A 31 19.32 -6.16 5.54
CA LEU A 31 20.56 -6.60 4.88
C LEU A 31 21.55 -5.46 4.56
N LEU A 32 21.08 -4.22 4.46
CA LEU A 32 21.95 -3.07 4.17
C LEU A 32 22.65 -2.51 5.41
N ASP A 33 22.27 -2.97 6.62
CA ASP A 33 22.85 -2.61 7.92
C ASP A 33 23.03 -1.10 8.16
N ARG A 34 22.10 -0.30 7.62
CA ARG A 34 22.09 1.15 7.80
C ARG A 34 21.08 1.52 8.87
N SER A 35 21.53 1.48 10.12
CA SER A 35 20.67 1.81 11.26
C SER A 35 19.97 3.16 11.04
N TYR A 36 18.63 3.17 11.10
CA TYR A 36 17.76 4.34 10.95
C TYR A 36 17.66 4.95 9.54
N GLU A 37 18.32 4.39 8.52
CA GLU A 37 18.07 4.75 7.13
C GLU A 37 17.02 3.79 6.51
N PHE A 38 16.15 4.33 5.66
CA PHE A 38 15.20 3.54 4.88
C PHE A 38 15.52 3.66 3.37
N PRO A 39 16.63 3.06 2.89
CA PRO A 39 17.13 3.25 1.53
C PRO A 39 16.32 2.50 0.46
N ILE A 40 15.41 1.60 0.87
CA ILE A 40 14.50 0.87 -0.03
C ILE A 40 13.11 1.45 0.14
N LEU A 41 12.52 1.94 -0.96
CA LEU A 41 11.20 2.55 -0.97
C LEU A 41 10.15 1.55 -1.46
N PRO A 42 9.21 1.10 -0.61
CA PRO A 42 8.08 0.32 -1.06
C PRO A 42 7.08 1.21 -1.80
N VAL A 43 6.56 0.70 -2.92
CA VAL A 43 5.49 1.32 -3.70
C VAL A 43 4.40 0.27 -3.92
N LEU A 44 3.20 0.53 -3.40
CA LEU A 44 2.04 -0.34 -3.54
C LEU A 44 1.00 0.31 -4.46
N MET A 45 0.51 -0.47 -5.43
CA MET A 45 -0.55 -0.05 -6.35
C MET A 45 -1.82 -0.82 -6.06
N HIS A 46 -2.96 -0.12 -6.10
CA HIS A 46 -4.25 -0.64 -5.68
C HIS A 46 -5.35 -0.28 -6.67
N GLY A 47 -6.40 -1.11 -6.74
CA GLY A 47 -7.69 -0.70 -7.31
C GLY A 47 -8.58 -0.07 -6.23
N ASP A 48 -9.47 0.86 -6.59
CA ASP A 48 -10.31 1.57 -5.62
C ASP A 48 -11.23 0.64 -4.81
N ALA A 49 -11.91 -0.31 -5.48
CA ALA A 49 -12.78 -1.26 -4.81
C ALA A 49 -12.01 -2.23 -3.90
N ALA A 50 -10.83 -2.67 -4.33
CA ALA A 50 -10.00 -3.60 -3.57
C ALA A 50 -9.37 -2.92 -2.33
N PHE A 51 -8.87 -1.70 -2.49
CA PHE A 51 -8.25 -0.92 -1.41
C PHE A 51 -9.24 -0.65 -0.26
N ALA A 52 -10.50 -0.35 -0.59
CA ALA A 52 -11.53 -0.11 0.41
C ALA A 52 -12.12 -1.40 1.00
N GLY A 53 -12.13 -2.50 0.25
CA GLY A 53 -12.86 -3.72 0.61
C GLY A 53 -12.03 -4.83 1.26
N GLN A 54 -10.72 -4.89 1.03
CA GLN A 54 -9.88 -5.99 1.54
C GLN A 54 -9.25 -5.63 2.89
N GLY A 55 -9.58 -6.39 3.94
CA GLY A 55 -9.07 -6.17 5.30
C GLY A 55 -7.55 -6.20 5.44
N ILE A 56 -6.86 -6.94 4.55
CA ILE A 56 -5.39 -7.01 4.54
C ILE A 56 -4.73 -5.63 4.28
N VAL A 57 -5.44 -4.70 3.64
CA VAL A 57 -4.98 -3.31 3.46
C VAL A 57 -4.87 -2.62 4.81
N THR A 58 -5.93 -2.65 5.60
CA THR A 58 -5.98 -2.10 6.98
C THR A 58 -4.93 -2.76 7.87
N GLU A 59 -4.80 -4.09 7.79
CA GLU A 59 -3.77 -4.83 8.54
C GLU A 59 -2.37 -4.36 8.17
N THR A 60 -2.07 -4.23 6.87
CA THR A 60 -0.74 -3.78 6.40
C THR A 60 -0.46 -2.34 6.81
N LEU A 61 -1.44 -1.43 6.68
CA LEU A 61 -1.32 -0.04 7.13
C LEU A 61 -1.01 0.03 8.63
N ASN A 62 -1.67 -0.78 9.46
CA ASN A 62 -1.44 -0.83 10.90
C ASN A 62 0.01 -1.23 11.27
N LEU A 63 0.70 -1.98 10.40
CA LEU A 63 2.10 -2.35 10.60
C LEU A 63 3.10 -1.21 10.32
N SER A 64 2.68 -0.15 9.61
CA SER A 64 3.57 0.87 9.05
C SER A 64 4.50 1.57 10.04
N GLN A 65 4.10 1.68 11.31
CA GLN A 65 4.89 2.35 12.37
C GLN A 65 5.48 1.38 13.41
N LEU A 66 5.15 0.09 13.34
CA LEU A 66 5.61 -0.88 14.34
C LEU A 66 7.10 -1.19 14.17
N ARG A 67 7.88 -1.19 15.26
CA ARG A 67 9.34 -1.43 15.22
C ARG A 67 9.74 -2.68 14.42
N GLY A 68 8.99 -3.76 14.56
CA GLY A 68 9.25 -5.03 13.87
C GLY A 68 8.92 -5.04 12.38
N TYR A 69 8.14 -4.08 11.89
CA TYR A 69 7.55 -4.11 10.55
C TYR A 69 7.79 -2.86 9.71
N ARG A 70 8.02 -1.71 10.35
CA ARG A 70 8.18 -0.42 9.66
C ARG A 70 9.27 -0.47 8.60
N THR A 71 8.98 0.15 7.46
CA THR A 71 9.84 0.24 6.26
C THR A 71 10.19 1.69 5.91
N GLY A 72 9.86 2.65 6.76
CA GLY A 72 10.16 4.08 6.52
C GLY A 72 9.07 4.84 5.78
N GLY A 73 7.94 4.20 5.54
CA GLY A 73 6.81 4.75 4.81
C GLY A 73 6.70 4.14 3.41
N THR A 74 5.46 3.98 2.97
CA THR A 74 5.11 3.36 1.70
C THR A 74 4.36 4.35 0.84
N ILE A 75 4.72 4.43 -0.45
CA ILE A 75 3.93 5.19 -1.41
C ILE A 75 2.79 4.30 -1.89
N HIS A 76 1.57 4.74 -1.64
CA HIS A 76 0.36 4.08 -2.12
C HIS A 76 -0.21 4.81 -3.32
N LEU A 77 -0.36 4.12 -4.45
CA LEU A 77 -1.03 4.63 -5.64
C LEU A 77 -2.36 3.88 -5.83
N ILE A 78 -3.47 4.57 -5.59
CA ILE A 78 -4.80 4.02 -5.83
C ILE A 78 -5.23 4.42 -7.24
N VAL A 79 -5.29 3.45 -8.15
CA VAL A 79 -5.83 3.64 -9.49
C VAL A 79 -7.35 3.66 -9.39
N ASN A 80 -7.89 4.85 -9.19
CA ASN A 80 -9.31 5.07 -8.97
C ASN A 80 -10.05 5.33 -10.28
N ASN A 81 -10.42 4.26 -10.97
CA ASN A 81 -11.23 4.30 -12.19
C ASN A 81 -12.75 4.36 -11.90
N GLN A 82 -13.14 4.48 -10.63
CA GLN A 82 -14.52 4.58 -10.16
C GLN A 82 -15.38 3.35 -10.48
N VAL A 83 -14.77 2.15 -10.63
CA VAL A 83 -15.53 0.92 -10.88
C VAL A 83 -14.79 -0.34 -10.41
N GLY A 84 -15.47 -1.17 -9.62
CA GLY A 84 -15.03 -2.52 -9.26
C GLY A 84 -15.69 -3.58 -10.13
N PHE A 85 -15.12 -3.89 -11.31
CA PHE A 85 -15.76 -4.73 -12.32
C PHE A 85 -17.10 -4.15 -12.81
N THR A 86 -18.24 -4.60 -12.25
CA THR A 86 -19.58 -4.03 -12.51
C THR A 86 -20.13 -3.26 -11.31
N THR A 87 -19.41 -3.23 -10.20
CA THR A 87 -19.85 -2.63 -8.94
C THR A 87 -19.48 -1.16 -8.89
N ALA A 88 -20.48 -0.31 -8.69
CA ALA A 88 -20.29 1.12 -8.55
C ALA A 88 -19.68 1.49 -7.17
N PRO A 89 -19.00 2.65 -7.06
CA PRO A 89 -18.33 3.10 -5.83
C PRO A 89 -19.22 3.14 -4.58
N ASP A 90 -20.48 3.52 -4.73
CA ASP A 90 -21.49 3.60 -3.67
C ASP A 90 -21.88 2.22 -3.12
N ALA A 91 -21.66 1.16 -3.91
CA ALA A 91 -21.88 -0.23 -3.50
C ALA A 91 -20.58 -0.94 -3.05
N SER A 92 -19.41 -0.34 -3.24
CA SER A 92 -18.11 -0.97 -2.89
C SER A 92 -17.54 -0.52 -1.55
N ARG A 93 -18.00 0.62 -0.99
CA ARG A 93 -17.49 1.18 0.26
C ARG A 93 -18.52 2.06 0.97
N SER A 94 -18.32 2.28 2.26
CA SER A 94 -19.15 3.19 3.08
C SER A 94 -18.50 4.55 3.35
N THR A 95 -17.37 4.84 2.72
CA THR A 95 -16.63 6.10 2.86
C THR A 95 -16.69 6.90 1.56
N VAL A 96 -16.42 8.21 1.65
CA VAL A 96 -16.44 9.09 0.48
C VAL A 96 -15.34 8.67 -0.51
N TYR A 97 -14.12 8.50 0.00
CA TYR A 97 -12.97 8.13 -0.82
C TYR A 97 -12.51 6.71 -0.52
N ALA A 98 -12.07 6.00 -1.56
CA ALA A 98 -11.40 4.71 -1.40
C ALA A 98 -10.18 4.83 -0.47
N SER A 99 -9.47 5.96 -0.52
CA SER A 99 -8.31 6.27 0.32
C SER A 99 -8.61 6.44 1.82
N ASP A 100 -9.87 6.51 2.25
CA ASP A 100 -10.21 6.90 3.62
C ASP A 100 -9.71 5.91 4.68
N VAL A 101 -9.47 4.63 4.31
CA VAL A 101 -8.83 3.65 5.20
C VAL A 101 -7.43 4.10 5.64
N ALA A 102 -6.67 4.80 4.79
CA ALA A 102 -5.32 5.29 5.12
C ALA A 102 -5.32 6.40 6.19
N ARG A 103 -6.47 7.03 6.48
CA ARG A 103 -6.59 8.01 7.57
C ARG A 103 -6.33 7.41 8.94
N MET A 104 -6.51 6.09 9.11
CA MET A 104 -6.28 5.41 10.39
C MET A 104 -4.85 5.55 10.91
N VAL A 105 -3.87 5.69 9.99
CA VAL A 105 -2.45 5.90 10.29
C VAL A 105 -1.99 7.33 10.03
N GLN A 106 -2.95 8.26 9.86
CA GLN A 106 -2.71 9.68 9.61
C GLN A 106 -1.83 9.93 8.37
N ALA A 107 -1.93 9.07 7.35
CA ALA A 107 -1.22 9.28 6.10
C ALA A 107 -1.75 10.53 5.37
N PRO A 108 -0.88 11.39 4.81
CA PRO A 108 -1.33 12.46 3.93
C PRO A 108 -1.90 11.86 2.64
N ILE A 109 -3.06 12.37 2.20
CA ILE A 109 -3.78 11.86 1.04
C ILE A 109 -3.89 12.97 0.01
N PHE A 110 -3.47 12.67 -1.23
CA PHE A 110 -3.59 13.57 -2.38
C PHE A 110 -4.53 12.96 -3.41
N HIS A 111 -5.57 13.69 -3.78
CA HIS A 111 -6.43 13.34 -4.91
C HIS A 111 -6.03 14.23 -6.09
N VAL A 112 -5.77 13.60 -7.24
CA VAL A 112 -5.31 14.27 -8.46
C VAL A 112 -6.18 13.84 -9.63
N ASN A 113 -6.43 14.76 -10.56
CA ASN A 113 -7.08 14.42 -11.83
C ASN A 113 -6.03 13.80 -12.75
N GLY A 114 -6.30 12.57 -13.22
CA GLY A 114 -5.39 11.76 -14.01
C GLY A 114 -5.49 11.99 -15.51
#